data_AF-A0DUS5-F1
#
_entry.id   AF-A0DUS5-F1
#
_cell.length_a   1.000
_cell.length_b   1.000
_cell.length_c   1.000
_cell.angle_alpha   90.00
_cell.angle_beta   90.00
_cell.angle_gamma   90.00
#
_symmetry.space_group_name_H-M   'P 1'
#
loop_
_entity.id
_entity.type
_entity.pdbx_description
1 polymer ?
#
loop_
_entity_poly.entity_id
_entity_poly.type
_entity_poly.pdbx_seq_one_letter_code
_entity_poly.pdbx_strand_id
1 'polypeptide(L)'
;MNIKSIKCQLGEYYTQQGCQKCIASQGYYSVTQNDIKCSIFDKSKFKEITQNKMNLLQGFWRPDHLSDYTSYCLKNKDFCIGGWSYGNNLCHIGHIGALCEECHIQNIMGGGKYFKSQHNLEYQICQEQANNIASFVFTLLWAICSIMLTLKSIEKSNLMFSQLKSTERFNNILFKLNQDHQSILIKMLLNYLWIFSLSFTFNLQFSISLFFIDSASNTSYFMANNLDCYLANIQNVDLIYSKILTMFIFIFMQFLFVITGFMIYQTLINQKYNSSIISNTLLSLYIFNYAGLIKMLCSIISNRQVSNVNYIQEDVSLLYGNQTHLIWMFYFVIPILILFGCLAPFSLFLIMYSKRKYLDQIKLIFFFCYLFNEYNDSSYFWQQIKLDQKLIMILISTYFETEISMKASVFGISLLCYQLLTVKQKPYLASRVNNLDLQTGQIWALTILLAAVHYISEQNKNGVVSIILQTAI
;
A
#
# COMPACT_ATOMS: atom_id res chain seq x y z
N MET A 1 -16.03 53.43 19.33
CA MET A 1 -16.28 51.97 19.34
C MET A 1 -17.36 51.67 18.30
N ASN A 2 -17.02 51.13 17.13
CA ASN A 2 -18.01 50.69 16.14
C ASN A 2 -18.53 49.31 16.58
N ILE A 3 -19.68 49.31 17.25
CA ILE A 3 -20.42 48.09 17.56
C ILE A 3 -20.95 47.54 16.24
N LYS A 4 -20.26 46.55 15.68
CA LYS A 4 -20.64 45.84 14.44
C LYS A 4 -21.82 44.92 14.76
N SER A 5 -23.03 45.32 14.43
CA SER A 5 -24.24 44.66 14.95
C SER A 5 -24.75 43.47 14.12
N ILE A 6 -24.33 43.25 12.86
CA ILE A 6 -24.87 42.16 12.04
C ILE A 6 -23.76 41.50 11.19
N LYS A 7 -23.64 40.17 11.31
CA LYS A 7 -22.80 39.32 10.45
C LYS A 7 -23.49 39.12 9.09
N CYS A 8 -22.77 39.26 7.98
CA CYS A 8 -23.35 39.06 6.65
C CYS A 8 -23.75 37.60 6.45
N GLN A 9 -24.89 37.40 5.80
CA GLN A 9 -25.43 36.07 5.52
C GLN A 9 -24.83 35.50 4.24
N LEU A 10 -25.18 34.25 3.92
CA LEU A 10 -24.79 33.61 2.67
C LEU A 10 -25.36 34.38 1.47
N GLY A 11 -24.52 34.60 0.47
CA GLY A 11 -24.82 35.42 -0.70
C GLY A 11 -24.69 36.92 -0.47
N GLU A 12 -24.13 37.34 0.67
CA GLU A 12 -23.78 38.72 0.97
C GLU A 12 -22.27 38.88 1.23
N TYR A 13 -21.77 40.09 1.05
CA TYR A 13 -20.40 40.48 1.35
C TYR A 13 -20.37 41.81 2.09
N TYR A 14 -19.31 42.03 2.86
CA TYR A 14 -19.18 43.15 3.78
C TYR A 14 -18.56 44.38 3.09
N THR A 15 -19.25 45.51 3.20
CA THR A 15 -18.77 46.83 2.74
C THR A 15 -18.77 47.83 3.90
N GLN A 16 -18.14 49.00 3.71
CA GLN A 16 -18.12 50.07 4.72
C GLN A 16 -19.54 50.56 5.10
N GLN A 17 -20.52 50.36 4.22
CA GLN A 17 -21.92 50.76 4.40
C GLN A 17 -22.83 49.61 4.89
N GLY A 18 -22.28 48.42 5.15
CA GLY A 18 -23.04 47.24 5.59
C GLY A 18 -22.89 46.04 4.65
N CYS A 19 -23.76 45.04 4.81
CA CYS A 19 -23.79 43.84 3.98
C CYS A 19 -24.52 44.11 2.66
N GLN A 20 -23.88 43.81 1.54
CA GLN A 20 -24.47 43.91 0.20
C GLN A 20 -24.61 42.52 -0.42
N LYS A 21 -25.66 42.32 -1.23
CA LYS A 21 -25.91 41.03 -1.89
C LYS A 21 -25.04 40.84 -3.13
N CYS A 22 -24.55 39.63 -3.33
CA CYS A 22 -23.91 39.23 -4.57
C CYS A 22 -24.93 39.09 -5.70
N ILE A 23 -24.60 39.60 -6.89
CA ILE A 23 -25.49 39.60 -8.05
C ILE A 23 -25.13 38.41 -8.95
N ALA A 24 -25.91 37.33 -8.85
CA ALA A 24 -25.69 36.11 -9.62
C ALA A 24 -25.79 36.32 -11.15
N SER A 25 -26.64 37.26 -11.62
CA SER A 25 -26.75 37.59 -13.04
C SER A 25 -25.49 38.25 -13.62
N GLN A 26 -24.66 38.84 -12.77
CA GLN A 26 -23.35 39.40 -13.12
C GLN A 26 -22.21 38.39 -12.90
N GLY A 27 -22.52 37.15 -12.49
CA GLY A 27 -21.53 36.12 -12.23
C GLY A 27 -20.93 36.15 -10.83
N TYR A 28 -21.56 36.81 -9.85
CA TYR A 28 -21.05 36.91 -8.48
C TYR A 28 -21.89 36.11 -7.49
N TYR A 29 -21.22 35.39 -6.59
CA TYR A 29 -21.86 34.61 -5.52
C TYR A 29 -21.04 34.64 -4.23
N SER A 30 -21.61 34.23 -3.10
CA SER A 30 -20.92 34.03 -1.84
C SER A 30 -21.51 32.85 -1.08
N VAL A 31 -20.68 31.86 -0.75
CA VAL A 31 -21.07 30.69 0.05
C VAL A 31 -20.44 30.71 1.44
N THR A 32 -19.57 31.67 1.72
CA THR A 32 -18.86 31.85 2.98
C THR A 32 -19.49 32.99 3.78
N GLN A 33 -19.64 32.80 5.09
CA GLN A 33 -20.20 33.84 5.95
C GLN A 33 -19.16 34.93 6.22
N ASN A 34 -19.61 36.20 6.26
CA ASN A 34 -18.76 37.37 6.51
C ASN A 34 -17.64 37.60 5.49
N ASP A 35 -17.87 37.23 4.23
CA ASP A 35 -16.94 37.53 3.16
C ASP A 35 -16.79 39.03 2.93
N ILE A 36 -15.59 39.43 2.52
CA ILE A 36 -15.27 40.84 2.17
C ILE A 36 -15.54 41.08 0.68
N LYS A 37 -15.67 40.03 -0.12
CA LYS A 37 -15.90 40.08 -1.57
C LYS A 37 -16.71 38.88 -2.04
N CYS A 38 -17.48 39.05 -3.11
CA CYS A 38 -18.11 37.92 -3.80
C CYS A 38 -17.08 37.15 -4.63
N SER A 39 -17.25 35.83 -4.71
CA SER A 39 -16.53 34.95 -5.62
C SER A 39 -17.08 35.08 -7.05
N ILE A 40 -16.22 34.77 -8.02
CA ILE A 40 -16.49 34.91 -9.45
C ILE A 40 -16.87 33.55 -10.02
N PHE A 41 -17.93 33.53 -10.84
CA PHE A 41 -18.39 32.35 -11.55
C PHE A 41 -17.33 31.79 -12.52
N ASP A 42 -16.91 30.55 -12.26
CA ASP A 42 -16.01 29.78 -13.13
C ASP A 42 -16.79 28.74 -13.95
N LYS A 43 -16.94 29.00 -15.26
CA LYS A 43 -17.62 28.11 -16.22
C LYS A 43 -16.95 26.75 -16.37
N SER A 44 -15.68 26.60 -15.98
CA SER A 44 -14.98 25.31 -16.06
C SER A 44 -15.38 24.34 -14.94
N LYS A 45 -15.91 24.87 -13.83
CA LYS A 45 -16.25 24.10 -12.61
C LYS A 45 -17.75 24.07 -12.35
N PHE A 46 -18.44 25.15 -12.70
CA PHE A 46 -19.83 25.36 -12.36
C PHE A 46 -20.70 25.39 -13.61
N LYS A 47 -21.85 24.73 -13.54
CA LYS A 47 -22.90 24.81 -14.55
C LYS A 47 -23.67 26.12 -14.40
N GLU A 48 -24.08 26.43 -13.18
CA GLU A 48 -24.92 27.57 -12.80
C GLU A 48 -24.59 27.99 -11.36
N ILE A 49 -24.96 29.22 -10.99
CA ILE A 49 -24.85 29.74 -9.62
C ILE A 49 -26.13 30.47 -9.21
N THR A 50 -26.44 30.44 -7.93
CA THR A 50 -27.31 31.43 -7.30
C THR A 50 -26.48 32.38 -6.44
N GLN A 51 -27.13 33.33 -5.77
CA GLN A 51 -26.43 34.25 -4.86
C GLN A 51 -25.64 33.49 -3.77
N ASN A 52 -26.18 32.36 -3.30
CA ASN A 52 -25.67 31.61 -2.13
C ASN A 52 -25.46 30.10 -2.37
N LYS A 53 -25.61 29.61 -3.60
CA LYS A 53 -25.40 28.20 -3.95
C LYS A 53 -24.66 28.09 -5.27
N MET A 54 -23.97 26.97 -5.44
CA MET A 54 -23.24 26.64 -6.66
C MET A 54 -23.75 25.31 -7.21
N ASN A 55 -23.93 25.24 -8.53
CA ASN A 55 -24.27 24.02 -9.25
C ASN A 55 -23.00 23.50 -9.92
N LEU A 56 -22.45 22.41 -9.40
CA LEU A 56 -21.20 21.83 -9.89
C LEU A 56 -21.41 21.08 -11.20
N LEU A 57 -20.42 21.14 -12.09
CA LEU A 57 -20.34 20.24 -13.24
C LEU A 57 -19.99 18.82 -12.77
N GLN A 58 -20.41 17.82 -13.56
CA GLN A 58 -19.99 16.43 -13.34
C GLN A 58 -18.46 16.32 -13.35
N GLY A 59 -17.90 15.55 -12.42
CA GLY A 59 -16.46 15.44 -12.19
C GLY A 59 -15.90 16.38 -11.11
N PHE A 60 -16.73 17.25 -10.53
CA PHE A 60 -16.31 18.12 -9.44
C PHE A 60 -17.01 17.77 -8.12
N TRP A 61 -16.28 17.95 -7.04
CA TRP A 61 -16.71 17.67 -5.69
C TRP A 61 -16.39 18.85 -4.75
N ARG A 62 -17.23 19.03 -3.73
CA ARG A 62 -17.01 20.01 -2.65
C ARG A 62 -17.40 19.41 -1.29
N PRO A 63 -16.71 19.79 -0.20
CA PRO A 63 -16.90 19.16 1.11
C PRO A 63 -18.22 19.52 1.76
N ASP A 64 -18.60 20.79 1.75
CA ASP A 64 -19.79 21.29 2.43
C ASP A 64 -20.45 22.45 1.66
N HIS A 65 -21.56 22.96 2.20
CA HIS A 65 -22.31 24.05 1.60
C HIS A 65 -21.69 25.44 1.82
N LEU A 66 -20.76 25.58 2.76
CA LEU A 66 -20.09 26.82 3.12
C LEU A 66 -18.75 26.98 2.38
N SER A 67 -18.23 25.91 1.80
CA SER A 67 -16.94 25.88 1.12
C SER A 67 -17.08 26.30 -0.34
N ASP A 68 -16.28 27.29 -0.71
CA ASP A 68 -16.05 27.70 -2.10
C ASP A 68 -15.01 26.81 -2.81
N TYR A 69 -14.32 25.95 -2.06
CA TYR A 69 -13.25 25.12 -2.61
C TYR A 69 -13.82 23.86 -3.27
N THR A 70 -13.74 23.81 -4.58
CA THR A 70 -14.07 22.63 -5.40
C THR A 70 -12.83 21.90 -5.87
N SER A 71 -12.86 20.58 -5.84
CA SER A 71 -11.79 19.73 -6.35
C SER A 71 -12.31 18.84 -7.48
N TYR A 72 -11.43 18.53 -8.45
CA TYR A 72 -11.73 17.61 -9.54
C TYR A 72 -11.51 16.16 -9.10
N CYS A 73 -12.37 15.25 -9.54
CA CYS A 73 -12.32 13.84 -9.18
C CYS A 73 -11.29 13.10 -10.05
N LEU A 74 -10.12 12.81 -9.46
CA LEU A 74 -8.92 12.35 -10.16
C LEU A 74 -9.00 10.91 -10.66
N LYS A 75 -9.57 9.99 -9.87
CA LYS A 75 -9.63 8.55 -10.21
C LYS A 75 -10.64 8.25 -11.31
N ASN A 76 -11.85 8.79 -11.18
CA ASN A 76 -12.88 8.69 -12.20
C ASN A 76 -13.81 9.90 -12.11
N LYS A 77 -14.05 10.54 -13.25
CA LYS A 77 -14.96 11.68 -13.36
C LYS A 77 -16.39 11.31 -12.99
N ASP A 78 -16.80 10.07 -13.29
CA ASP A 78 -18.18 9.61 -13.12
C ASP A 78 -18.56 9.36 -11.67
N PHE A 79 -17.59 9.26 -10.75
CA PHE A 79 -17.86 9.13 -9.31
C PHE A 79 -18.53 10.38 -8.73
N CYS A 80 -18.29 11.53 -9.35
CA CYS A 80 -18.81 12.81 -8.92
C CYS A 80 -19.89 13.28 -9.90
N ILE A 81 -21.15 13.12 -9.50
CA ILE A 81 -22.32 13.44 -10.34
C ILE A 81 -22.41 14.96 -10.60
N GLY A 82 -21.91 15.78 -9.68
CA GLY A 82 -22.13 17.23 -9.70
C GLY A 82 -23.54 17.60 -9.23
N GLY A 83 -23.95 18.85 -9.44
CA GLY A 83 -25.25 19.35 -8.99
C GLY A 83 -25.18 20.42 -7.88
N TRP A 84 -26.34 20.73 -7.29
CA TRP A 84 -26.48 21.73 -6.22
C TRP A 84 -26.09 21.23 -4.82
N SER A 85 -25.86 19.93 -4.68
CA SER A 85 -25.54 19.28 -3.40
C SER A 85 -24.09 19.51 -2.96
N TYR A 86 -23.68 18.87 -1.86
CA TYR A 86 -22.33 18.93 -1.29
C TYR A 86 -22.00 17.62 -0.57
N GLY A 87 -20.71 17.38 -0.31
CA GLY A 87 -20.22 16.20 0.39
C GLY A 87 -20.61 14.90 -0.31
N ASN A 88 -21.02 13.90 0.47
CA ASN A 88 -21.38 12.57 -0.03
C ASN A 88 -22.60 12.57 -0.98
N ASN A 89 -23.45 13.61 -0.94
CA ASN A 89 -24.61 13.71 -1.82
C ASN A 89 -24.25 14.03 -3.28
N LEU A 90 -22.98 14.38 -3.55
CA LEU A 90 -22.45 14.54 -4.91
C LEU A 90 -21.89 13.24 -5.48
N CYS A 91 -21.84 12.18 -4.69
CA CYS A 91 -21.25 10.92 -5.06
C CYS A 91 -22.25 10.00 -5.75
N HIS A 92 -21.75 9.23 -6.71
CA HIS A 92 -22.50 8.13 -7.31
C HIS A 92 -22.88 7.08 -6.25
N ILE A 93 -23.95 6.33 -6.49
CA ILE A 93 -24.42 5.29 -5.58
C ILE A 93 -23.27 4.30 -5.32
N GLY A 94 -23.03 4.03 -4.03
CA GLY A 94 -21.94 3.17 -3.56
C GLY A 94 -20.65 3.89 -3.21
N HIS A 95 -20.50 5.17 -3.59
CA HIS A 95 -19.33 6.00 -3.31
C HIS A 95 -19.58 7.01 -2.18
N ILE A 96 -18.58 7.24 -1.34
CA ILE A 96 -18.56 8.25 -0.28
C ILE A 96 -17.15 8.85 -0.12
N GLY A 97 -17.03 9.82 0.78
CA GLY A 97 -15.76 10.45 1.14
C GLY A 97 -15.35 11.56 0.18
N ALA A 98 -14.19 12.17 0.45
CA ALA A 98 -13.66 13.22 -0.39
C ALA A 98 -13.42 12.69 -1.81
N LEU A 99 -13.83 13.46 -2.83
CA LEU A 99 -13.77 13.06 -4.25
C LEU A 99 -14.52 11.76 -4.58
N CYS A 100 -15.37 11.25 -3.68
CA CYS A 100 -16.14 10.02 -3.88
C CYS A 100 -15.27 8.78 -4.16
N GLU A 101 -14.09 8.71 -3.53
CA GLU A 101 -13.12 7.64 -3.77
C GLU A 101 -13.29 6.42 -2.85
N GLU A 102 -14.12 6.53 -1.80
CA GLU A 102 -14.31 5.49 -0.80
C GLU A 102 -15.62 4.73 -0.98
N CYS A 103 -15.63 3.49 -0.51
CA CYS A 103 -16.79 2.62 -0.58
C CYS A 103 -17.79 2.93 0.52
N HIS A 104 -19.07 2.86 0.18
CA HIS A 104 -20.16 3.02 1.14
C HIS A 104 -20.41 1.74 1.94
N ILE A 105 -19.51 1.42 2.88
CA ILE A 105 -19.54 0.15 3.62
C ILE A 105 -20.61 0.14 4.73
N GLN A 106 -20.92 1.31 5.32
CA GLN A 106 -21.83 1.43 6.47
C GLN A 106 -23.31 1.66 6.10
N ASN A 107 -23.63 1.81 4.82
CA ASN A 107 -25.00 2.09 4.33
C ASN A 107 -25.69 3.32 4.98
N ILE A 108 -24.93 4.37 5.28
CA ILE A 108 -25.41 5.65 5.86
C ILE A 108 -26.49 6.31 4.99
N MET A 109 -26.35 6.25 3.65
CA MET A 109 -27.27 6.87 2.68
C MET A 109 -28.41 5.96 2.18
N GLY A 110 -28.54 4.73 2.67
CA GLY A 110 -29.71 3.87 2.38
C GLY A 110 -29.75 3.14 1.03
N GLY A 111 -28.60 2.80 0.42
CA GLY A 111 -28.50 2.10 -0.87
C GLY A 111 -27.93 0.66 -0.83
N GLY A 112 -27.56 0.17 0.36
CA GLY A 112 -26.85 -1.10 0.54
C GLY A 112 -25.41 -0.92 1.02
N LYS A 113 -24.75 -2.02 1.39
CA LYS A 113 -23.34 -2.04 1.78
C LYS A 113 -22.50 -2.39 0.56
N TYR A 114 -21.54 -1.53 0.25
CA TYR A 114 -20.67 -1.67 -0.91
C TYR A 114 -19.24 -1.89 -0.45
N PHE A 115 -18.49 -2.70 -1.20
CA PHE A 115 -17.05 -2.86 -1.01
C PHE A 115 -16.32 -2.69 -2.35
N LYS A 116 -15.02 -2.43 -2.25
CA LYS A 116 -14.19 -2.21 -3.43
C LYS A 116 -14.00 -3.53 -4.16
N SER A 117 -14.57 -3.68 -5.36
CA SER A 117 -14.20 -4.80 -6.20
C SER A 117 -12.76 -4.60 -6.66
N GLN A 118 -12.02 -5.71 -6.76
CA GLN A 118 -10.62 -5.69 -7.15
C GLN A 118 -10.45 -5.78 -8.68
N HIS A 119 -11.52 -6.06 -9.43
CA HIS A 119 -11.49 -6.26 -10.89
C HIS A 119 -11.65 -4.96 -11.67
N ASN A 120 -12.56 -4.10 -11.23
CA ASN A 120 -12.82 -2.77 -11.79
C ASN A 120 -12.91 -1.80 -10.62
N LEU A 121 -12.64 -0.52 -10.84
CA LEU A 121 -12.92 0.56 -9.87
C LEU A 121 -14.43 0.68 -9.50
N GLU A 122 -15.25 -0.30 -9.89
CA GLU A 122 -16.66 -0.44 -9.62
C GLU A 122 -16.89 -1.18 -8.29
N TYR A 123 -17.98 -0.82 -7.61
CA TYR A 123 -18.27 -1.36 -6.29
C TYR A 123 -19.32 -2.46 -6.35
N GLN A 124 -19.06 -3.53 -5.62
CA GLN A 124 -19.97 -4.67 -5.49
C GLN A 124 -20.73 -4.61 -4.16
N ILE A 125 -21.94 -5.14 -4.16
CA ILE A 125 -22.77 -5.23 -2.97
C ILE A 125 -22.23 -6.37 -2.09
N CYS A 126 -22.10 -6.15 -0.78
CA CYS A 126 -21.59 -7.12 0.21
C CYS A 126 -22.36 -8.46 0.31
N GLN A 127 -23.41 -8.65 -0.50
CA GLN A 127 -24.27 -9.85 -0.51
C GLN A 127 -23.71 -10.95 -1.43
N GLU A 128 -22.86 -10.62 -2.42
CA GLU A 128 -22.15 -11.58 -3.29
C GLU A 128 -20.85 -12.11 -2.65
N GLN A 129 -20.96 -12.72 -1.47
CA GLN A 129 -19.80 -13.10 -0.64
C GLN A 129 -18.98 -14.28 -1.18
N ALA A 130 -19.52 -15.08 -2.09
CA ALA A 130 -18.92 -16.36 -2.50
C ALA A 130 -17.56 -16.20 -3.22
N ASN A 131 -17.40 -15.18 -4.06
CA ASN A 131 -16.14 -14.95 -4.79
C ASN A 131 -15.02 -14.44 -3.88
N ASN A 132 -15.36 -13.71 -2.81
CA ASN A 132 -14.38 -13.17 -1.86
C ASN A 132 -13.80 -14.27 -0.97
N ILE A 133 -14.62 -15.25 -0.58
CA ILE A 133 -14.17 -16.39 0.23
C ILE A 133 -13.19 -17.26 -0.58
N ALA A 134 -13.48 -17.53 -1.86
CA ALA A 134 -12.58 -18.32 -2.71
C ALA A 134 -11.21 -17.65 -2.86
N SER A 135 -11.19 -16.35 -3.14
CA SER A 135 -9.96 -15.55 -3.23
C SER A 135 -9.18 -15.57 -1.91
N PHE A 136 -9.87 -15.38 -0.78
CA PHE A 136 -9.27 -15.48 0.54
C PHE A 136 -8.61 -16.85 0.78
N VAL A 137 -9.32 -17.96 0.52
CA VAL A 137 -8.78 -19.32 0.70
C VAL A 137 -7.57 -19.55 -0.20
N PHE A 138 -7.63 -19.12 -1.47
CA PHE A 138 -6.51 -19.25 -2.39
C PHE A 138 -5.27 -18.49 -1.91
N THR A 139 -5.44 -17.26 -1.43
CA THR A 139 -4.33 -16.47 -0.87
C THR A 139 -3.73 -17.09 0.38
N LEU A 140 -4.56 -17.72 1.22
CA LEU A 140 -4.11 -18.41 2.43
C LEU A 140 -3.28 -19.64 2.07
N LEU A 141 -3.78 -20.47 1.15
CA LEU A 141 -3.07 -21.64 0.67
C LEU A 141 -1.75 -21.23 0.01
N TRP A 142 -1.75 -20.21 -0.85
CA TRP A 142 -0.53 -19.69 -1.46
C TRP A 142 0.49 -19.20 -0.42
N ALA A 143 0.05 -18.41 0.57
CA ALA A 143 0.91 -17.91 1.64
C ALA A 143 1.57 -19.07 2.40
N ILE A 144 0.78 -20.06 2.82
CA ILE A 144 1.28 -21.22 3.56
C ILE A 144 2.23 -22.04 2.68
N CYS A 145 1.86 -22.33 1.43
CA CYS A 145 2.69 -23.09 0.50
C CYS A 145 4.03 -22.39 0.23
N SER A 146 4.04 -21.08 -0.03
CA SER A 146 5.26 -20.32 -0.28
C SER A 146 6.20 -20.36 0.93
N ILE A 147 5.68 -20.17 2.14
CA ILE A 147 6.47 -20.23 3.37
C ILE A 147 7.01 -21.64 3.60
N MET A 148 6.19 -22.68 3.46
CA MET A 148 6.61 -24.07 3.62
C MET A 148 7.72 -24.45 2.63
N LEU A 149 7.62 -24.03 1.37
CA LEU A 149 8.67 -24.26 0.37
C LEU A 149 9.98 -23.56 0.75
N THR A 150 9.92 -22.32 1.23
CA THR A 150 11.13 -21.61 1.69
C THR A 150 11.76 -22.29 2.89
N LEU A 151 10.96 -22.74 3.86
CA LEU A 151 11.47 -23.41 5.07
C LEU A 151 12.07 -24.77 4.75
N LYS A 152 11.44 -25.56 3.88
CA LYS A 152 11.98 -26.85 3.42
C LYS A 152 13.34 -26.66 2.73
N SER A 153 13.46 -25.65 1.87
CA SER A 153 14.73 -25.31 1.20
C SER A 153 15.80 -24.91 2.22
N ILE A 154 15.42 -24.13 3.24
CA ILE A 154 16.34 -23.70 4.31
C ILE A 154 16.79 -24.87 5.18
N GLU A 155 15.88 -25.73 5.61
CA GLU A 155 16.21 -26.92 6.41
C GLU A 155 17.18 -27.83 5.67
N LYS A 156 16.91 -28.10 4.38
CA LYS A 156 17.81 -28.89 3.53
C LYS A 156 19.19 -28.24 3.44
N SER A 157 19.28 -26.91 3.30
CA SER A 157 20.55 -26.20 3.29
C SER A 157 21.29 -26.28 4.64
N ASN A 158 20.57 -26.17 5.76
CA ASN A 158 21.14 -26.26 7.11
C ASN A 158 21.68 -27.67 7.41
N LEU A 159 20.92 -28.71 7.04
CA LEU A 159 21.33 -30.10 7.18
C LEU A 159 22.59 -30.38 6.35
N MET A 160 22.59 -29.92 5.08
CA MET A 160 23.75 -30.06 4.20
C MET A 160 24.99 -29.35 4.77
N PHE A 161 24.83 -28.13 5.28
CA PHE A 161 25.93 -27.39 5.90
C PHE A 161 26.49 -28.12 7.12
N SER A 162 25.61 -28.64 7.99
CA SER A 162 26.01 -29.39 9.18
C SER A 162 26.77 -30.66 8.82
N GLN A 163 26.31 -31.40 7.81
CA GLN A 163 26.98 -32.61 7.31
C GLN A 163 28.37 -32.27 6.79
N LEU A 164 28.48 -31.35 5.84
CA LEU A 164 29.75 -30.95 5.23
C LEU A 164 30.75 -30.43 6.25
N LYS A 165 30.30 -29.66 7.25
CA LYS A 165 31.17 -29.13 8.30
C LYS A 165 31.72 -30.21 9.23
N SER A 166 31.04 -31.34 9.35
CA SER A 166 31.52 -32.48 10.14
C SER A 166 32.43 -33.43 9.35
N THR A 167 32.23 -33.54 8.04
CA THR A 167 32.90 -34.56 7.20
C THR A 167 34.06 -34.01 6.37
N GLU A 168 33.98 -32.77 5.90
CA GLU A 168 34.86 -32.26 4.86
C GLU A 168 35.71 -31.08 5.30
N ARG A 169 37.00 -31.09 4.91
CA ARG A 169 37.94 -30.01 5.21
C ARG A 169 37.67 -28.75 4.37
N PHE A 170 37.07 -28.90 3.18
CA PHE A 170 36.67 -27.83 2.27
C PHE A 170 35.14 -27.61 2.23
N ASN A 171 34.50 -27.79 3.39
CA ASN A 171 33.05 -27.64 3.59
C ASN A 171 32.46 -26.37 2.97
N ASN A 172 33.11 -25.21 3.13
CA ASN A 172 32.59 -23.92 2.66
C ASN A 172 32.49 -23.85 1.12
N ILE A 173 33.41 -24.48 0.39
CA ILE A 173 33.40 -24.48 -1.09
C ILE A 173 32.33 -25.45 -1.59
N LEU A 174 32.28 -26.65 -1.02
CA LEU A 174 31.29 -27.68 -1.37
C LEU A 174 29.86 -27.23 -1.09
N PHE A 175 29.66 -26.50 0.01
CA PHE A 175 28.36 -25.94 0.35
C PHE A 175 27.89 -24.92 -0.70
N LYS A 176 28.78 -23.99 -1.11
CA LYS A 176 28.47 -22.97 -2.12
C LYS A 176 28.12 -23.57 -3.49
N LEU A 177 28.71 -24.71 -3.85
CA LEU A 177 28.45 -25.39 -5.13
C LEU A 177 27.11 -26.14 -5.16
N ASN A 178 26.71 -26.73 -4.04
CA ASN A 178 25.54 -27.60 -3.96
C ASN A 178 24.32 -26.94 -3.28
N GLN A 179 24.38 -25.63 -3.02
CA GLN A 179 23.33 -24.90 -2.35
C GLN A 179 22.02 -24.95 -3.13
N ASP A 180 20.92 -25.25 -2.44
CA ASP A 180 19.59 -25.24 -3.04
C ASP A 180 19.13 -23.79 -3.32
N HIS A 181 18.71 -23.51 -4.56
CA HIS A 181 18.36 -22.16 -5.01
C HIS A 181 16.85 -21.85 -4.90
N GLN A 182 16.01 -22.81 -4.49
CA GLN A 182 14.55 -22.64 -4.49
C GLN A 182 14.06 -21.48 -3.61
N SER A 183 14.54 -21.38 -2.37
CA SER A 183 14.19 -20.29 -1.45
C SER A 183 14.60 -18.92 -1.99
N ILE A 184 15.77 -18.83 -2.62
CA ILE A 184 16.31 -17.60 -3.24
C ILE A 184 15.36 -17.11 -4.33
N LEU A 185 14.95 -18.00 -5.23
CA LEU A 185 14.06 -17.68 -6.35
C LEU A 185 12.68 -17.24 -5.87
N ILE A 186 12.11 -17.89 -4.85
CA ILE A 186 10.83 -17.50 -4.27
C ILE A 186 10.92 -16.10 -3.66
N LYS A 187 11.98 -15.80 -2.88
CA LYS A 187 12.17 -14.46 -2.29
C LYS A 187 12.30 -13.38 -3.36
N MET A 188 13.07 -13.64 -4.42
CA MET A 188 13.20 -12.72 -5.55
C MET A 188 11.87 -12.49 -6.24
N LEU A 189 11.13 -13.56 -6.57
CA LEU A 189 9.81 -13.47 -7.18
C LEU A 189 8.87 -12.59 -6.36
N LEU A 190 8.75 -12.87 -5.04
CA LEU A 190 7.87 -12.12 -4.15
C LEU A 190 8.29 -10.65 -4.01
N ASN A 191 9.60 -10.37 -3.95
CA ASN A 191 10.12 -9.01 -3.93
C ASN A 191 9.72 -8.23 -5.18
N TYR A 192 9.79 -8.85 -6.35
CA TYR A 192 9.51 -8.21 -7.62
C TYR A 192 8.01 -8.13 -7.94
N LEU A 193 7.20 -9.12 -7.53
CA LEU A 193 5.74 -9.00 -7.55
C LEU A 193 5.26 -7.82 -6.68
N TRP A 194 5.93 -7.58 -5.54
CA TRP A 194 5.65 -6.42 -4.71
C TRP A 194 6.04 -5.09 -5.40
N ILE A 195 7.20 -5.04 -6.05
CA ILE A 195 7.57 -3.86 -6.84
C ILE A 195 6.54 -3.63 -7.95
N PHE A 196 6.02 -4.71 -8.56
CA PHE A 196 5.01 -4.60 -9.59
C PHE A 196 3.69 -4.04 -9.08
N SER A 197 3.24 -4.45 -7.88
CA SER A 197 2.00 -3.91 -7.31
C SER A 197 2.07 -2.40 -7.04
N LEU A 198 3.26 -1.80 -6.96
CA LEU A 198 3.39 -0.34 -6.90
C LEU A 198 2.97 0.34 -8.20
N SER A 199 3.08 -0.32 -9.36
CA SER A 199 2.60 0.25 -10.63
C SER A 199 1.09 0.47 -10.66
N PHE A 200 0.31 -0.37 -9.95
CA PHE A 200 -1.14 -0.20 -9.81
C PHE A 200 -1.52 1.07 -9.04
N THR A 201 -0.60 1.64 -8.27
CA THR A 201 -0.84 2.90 -7.56
C THR A 201 -0.81 4.13 -8.47
N PHE A 202 -0.56 3.96 -9.78
CA PHE A 202 -0.69 5.02 -10.78
C PHE A 202 -2.12 5.16 -11.33
N ASN A 203 -3.09 4.40 -10.79
CA ASN A 203 -4.50 4.41 -11.21
C ASN A 203 -4.70 4.08 -12.70
N LEU A 204 -3.85 3.21 -13.26
CA LEU A 204 -3.97 2.76 -14.64
C LEU A 204 -5.17 1.82 -14.80
N GLN A 205 -5.91 1.96 -15.89
CA GLN A 205 -6.99 1.05 -16.23
C GLN A 205 -6.43 -0.11 -17.07
N PHE A 206 -6.29 -1.28 -16.46
CA PHE A 206 -5.91 -2.49 -17.17
C PHE A 206 -7.14 -3.23 -17.69
N SER A 207 -7.08 -3.72 -18.92
CA SER A 207 -8.11 -4.59 -19.53
C SER A 207 -8.15 -6.00 -18.93
N ILE A 208 -7.09 -6.42 -18.22
CA ILE A 208 -6.99 -7.73 -17.57
C ILE A 208 -6.82 -7.50 -16.07
N SER A 209 -7.58 -8.23 -15.25
CA SER A 209 -7.44 -8.16 -13.80
C SER A 209 -6.18 -8.89 -13.32
N LEU A 210 -5.18 -8.13 -12.87
CA LEU A 210 -3.91 -8.63 -12.35
C LEU A 210 -3.93 -8.88 -10.83
N PHE A 211 -5.06 -9.38 -10.35
CA PHE A 211 -5.35 -9.61 -8.95
C PHE A 211 -4.35 -10.52 -8.21
N PHE A 212 -3.81 -11.51 -8.93
CA PHE A 212 -2.89 -12.49 -8.35
C PHE A 212 -1.62 -11.85 -7.77
N ILE A 213 -1.31 -10.61 -8.16
CA ILE A 213 -0.05 -9.93 -7.85
C ILE A 213 -0.11 -9.31 -6.46
N ASP A 214 -1.19 -8.60 -6.15
CA ASP A 214 -1.42 -8.08 -4.79
C ASP A 214 -1.62 -9.22 -3.79
N SER A 215 -2.38 -10.24 -4.20
CA SER A 215 -2.61 -11.42 -3.37
C SER A 215 -1.35 -12.23 -3.10
N ALA A 216 -0.45 -12.38 -4.09
CA ALA A 216 0.80 -13.12 -3.89
C ALA A 216 1.86 -12.32 -3.12
N SER A 217 1.91 -11.00 -3.29
CA SER A 217 2.97 -10.15 -2.72
C SER A 217 2.68 -9.63 -1.31
N ASN A 218 1.42 -9.31 -0.99
CA ASN A 218 1.01 -8.70 0.28
C ASN A 218 -0.16 -9.48 0.91
N THR A 219 0.04 -10.76 1.20
CA THR A 219 -1.06 -11.69 1.56
C THR A 219 -1.90 -11.21 2.75
N SER A 220 -1.30 -10.76 3.86
CA SER A 220 -2.05 -10.30 5.04
C SER A 220 -2.89 -9.04 4.79
N TYR A 221 -2.33 -8.07 4.07
CA TYR A 221 -3.03 -6.85 3.68
C TYR A 221 -4.20 -7.18 2.75
N PHE A 222 -3.92 -8.04 1.77
CA PHE A 222 -4.87 -8.52 0.81
C PHE A 222 -6.05 -9.26 1.48
N MET A 223 -5.74 -10.17 2.42
CA MET A 223 -6.74 -10.90 3.22
C MET A 223 -7.59 -9.96 4.08
N ALA A 224 -6.99 -8.93 4.69
CA ALA A 224 -7.72 -7.96 5.50
C ALA A 224 -8.75 -7.19 4.65
N ASN A 225 -8.37 -6.76 3.44
CA ASN A 225 -9.28 -6.07 2.52
C ASN A 225 -10.45 -6.95 2.06
N ASN A 226 -10.24 -8.25 1.91
CA ASN A 226 -11.34 -9.18 1.57
C ASN A 226 -12.38 -9.33 2.70
N LEU A 227 -12.05 -8.92 3.92
CA LEU A 227 -12.95 -8.96 5.06
C LEU A 227 -13.64 -7.62 5.36
N ASP A 228 -13.52 -6.60 4.51
CA ASP A 228 -14.08 -5.26 4.76
C ASP A 228 -15.56 -5.27 5.13
N CYS A 229 -16.38 -6.05 4.42
CA CYS A 229 -17.81 -6.19 4.73
C CYS A 229 -18.08 -6.83 6.10
N TYR A 230 -17.22 -7.74 6.56
CA TYR A 230 -17.33 -8.36 7.88
C TYR A 230 -16.83 -7.42 8.97
N LEU A 231 -15.69 -6.75 8.74
CA LEU A 231 -15.10 -5.80 9.67
C LEU A 231 -16.00 -4.58 9.89
N ALA A 232 -16.69 -4.11 8.87
CA ALA A 232 -17.63 -2.99 8.99
C ALA A 232 -18.87 -3.27 9.84
N ASN A 233 -19.18 -4.54 10.13
CA ASN A 233 -20.25 -4.89 11.06
C ASN A 233 -19.82 -4.78 12.53
N ILE A 234 -18.51 -4.69 12.80
CA ILE A 234 -17.98 -4.53 14.15
C ILE A 234 -18.23 -3.07 14.56
N GLN A 235 -19.24 -2.87 15.40
CA GLN A 235 -19.55 -1.54 15.93
C GLN A 235 -18.44 -1.09 16.90
N ASN A 236 -18.14 0.22 16.89
CA ASN A 236 -17.24 0.96 17.81
C ASN A 236 -15.80 1.23 17.36
N VAL A 237 -15.30 0.61 16.28
CA VAL A 237 -13.93 0.88 15.79
C VAL A 237 -13.97 1.19 14.30
N ASP A 238 -13.28 2.27 13.89
CA ASP A 238 -13.17 2.60 12.46
C ASP A 238 -12.46 1.47 11.70
N LEU A 239 -12.95 1.20 10.49
CA LEU A 239 -12.55 0.07 9.67
C LEU A 239 -11.02 0.00 9.47
N ILE A 240 -10.38 1.16 9.30
CA ILE A 240 -8.94 1.30 9.11
C ILE A 240 -8.13 0.67 10.25
N TYR A 241 -8.51 0.92 11.51
CA TYR A 241 -7.79 0.37 12.67
C TYR A 241 -8.09 -1.11 12.84
N SER A 242 -9.33 -1.53 12.54
CA SER A 242 -9.72 -2.93 12.59
C SER A 242 -8.90 -3.77 11.58
N LYS A 243 -8.62 -3.22 10.39
CA LYS A 243 -7.77 -3.86 9.37
C LYS A 243 -6.38 -4.17 9.88
N ILE A 244 -5.73 -3.23 10.59
CA ILE A 244 -4.39 -3.45 11.15
C ILE A 244 -4.41 -4.61 12.15
N LEU A 245 -5.41 -4.64 13.05
CA LEU A 245 -5.57 -5.73 14.02
C LEU A 245 -5.77 -7.06 13.31
N THR A 246 -6.62 -7.09 12.29
CA THR A 246 -6.87 -8.28 11.46
C THR A 246 -5.61 -8.76 10.74
N MET A 247 -4.77 -7.85 10.22
CA MET A 247 -3.48 -8.22 9.63
C MET A 247 -2.56 -8.92 10.64
N PHE A 248 -2.45 -8.41 11.87
CA PHE A 248 -1.67 -9.07 12.92
C PHE A 248 -2.22 -10.44 13.29
N ILE A 249 -3.55 -10.57 13.38
CA ILE A 249 -4.21 -11.86 13.62
C ILE A 249 -3.86 -12.84 12.50
N PHE A 250 -3.90 -12.42 11.23
CA PHE A 250 -3.55 -13.30 10.12
C PHE A 250 -2.09 -13.72 10.11
N ILE A 251 -1.15 -12.82 10.41
CA ILE A 251 0.27 -13.16 10.52
C ILE A 251 0.47 -14.19 11.64
N PHE A 252 -0.20 -14.02 12.78
CA PHE A 252 -0.15 -14.97 13.88
C PHE A 252 -0.77 -16.33 13.54
N MET A 253 -1.92 -16.33 12.84
CA MET A 253 -2.53 -17.58 12.37
C MET A 253 -1.65 -18.30 11.36
N GLN A 254 -1.04 -17.58 10.40
CA GLN A 254 -0.07 -18.14 9.46
C GLN A 254 1.12 -18.78 10.20
N PHE A 255 1.64 -18.12 11.25
CA PHE A 255 2.68 -18.67 12.11
C PHE A 255 2.27 -20.00 12.76
N LEU A 256 1.07 -20.05 13.37
CA LEU A 256 0.56 -21.28 13.99
C LEU A 256 0.32 -22.40 12.98
N PHE A 257 -0.25 -22.10 11.81
CA PHE A 257 -0.47 -23.09 10.75
C PHE A 257 0.84 -23.65 10.20
N VAL A 258 1.85 -22.80 10.00
CA VAL A 258 3.15 -23.25 9.50
C VAL A 258 3.86 -24.12 10.54
N ILE A 259 3.85 -23.75 11.82
CA ILE A 259 4.45 -24.57 12.87
C ILE A 259 3.72 -25.91 13.01
N THR A 260 2.40 -25.91 13.09
CA THR A 260 1.62 -27.15 13.24
C THR A 260 1.80 -28.06 12.03
N GLY A 261 1.73 -27.54 10.80
CA GLY A 261 1.98 -28.30 9.58
C GLY A 261 3.39 -28.91 9.55
N PHE A 262 4.39 -28.17 10.03
CA PHE A 262 5.76 -28.65 10.10
C PHE A 262 5.96 -29.72 11.20
N MET A 263 5.32 -29.56 12.37
CA MET A 263 5.30 -30.58 13.42
C MET A 263 4.67 -31.88 12.92
N ILE A 264 3.53 -31.79 12.23
CA ILE A 264 2.86 -32.95 11.62
C ILE A 264 3.80 -33.62 10.62
N TYR A 265 4.41 -32.86 9.71
CA TYR A 265 5.36 -33.38 8.73
C TYR A 265 6.52 -34.15 9.39
N GLN A 266 7.09 -33.62 10.47
CA GLN A 266 8.16 -34.31 11.19
C GLN A 266 7.70 -35.56 11.93
N THR A 267 6.49 -35.56 12.52
CA THR A 267 5.93 -36.76 13.13
C THR A 267 5.67 -37.85 12.10
N LEU A 268 5.28 -37.50 10.88
CA LEU A 268 5.08 -38.47 9.78
C LEU A 268 6.40 -39.10 9.31
N ILE A 269 7.51 -38.36 9.39
CA ILE A 269 8.84 -38.81 8.92
C ILE A 269 9.70 -39.33 10.09
N ASN A 270 9.17 -39.33 11.32
CA ASN A 270 9.90 -39.71 12.54
C ASN A 270 11.24 -38.95 12.73
N GLN A 271 11.26 -37.67 12.38
CA GLN A 271 12.43 -36.80 12.54
C GLN A 271 12.34 -35.94 13.81
N LYS A 272 13.50 -35.60 14.38
CA LYS A 272 13.58 -34.75 15.57
C LYS A 272 13.29 -33.29 15.24
N TYR A 273 12.53 -32.64 16.12
CA TYR A 273 12.25 -31.21 16.01
C TYR A 273 13.47 -30.35 16.28
N ASN A 274 13.68 -29.37 15.40
CA ASN A 274 14.73 -28.38 15.54
C ASN A 274 14.14 -27.01 15.87
N SER A 275 14.52 -26.43 17.00
CA SER A 275 14.01 -25.13 17.46
C SER A 275 14.35 -23.97 16.51
N SER A 276 15.34 -24.15 15.64
CA SER A 276 15.73 -23.19 14.63
C SER A 276 14.63 -22.86 13.62
N ILE A 277 13.65 -23.76 13.44
CA ILE A 277 12.52 -23.57 12.54
C ILE A 277 11.65 -22.40 13.01
N ILE A 278 11.43 -22.25 14.32
CA ILE A 278 10.65 -21.15 14.90
C ILE A 278 11.25 -19.80 14.55
N SER A 279 12.58 -19.68 14.63
CA SER A 279 13.26 -18.43 14.29
C SER A 279 13.16 -18.12 12.79
N ASN A 280 13.39 -19.12 11.94
CA ASN A 280 13.29 -18.91 10.49
C ASN A 280 11.85 -18.65 10.03
N THR A 281 10.83 -19.22 10.69
CA THR A 281 9.41 -18.94 10.38
C THR A 281 9.03 -17.51 10.77
N LEU A 282 9.48 -17.02 11.93
CA LEU A 282 9.25 -15.63 12.33
C LEU A 282 9.93 -14.65 11.36
N LEU A 283 11.20 -14.91 11.02
CA LEU A 283 11.95 -14.07 10.08
C LEU A 283 11.31 -14.08 8.68
N SER A 284 10.85 -15.23 8.19
CA SER A 284 10.21 -15.33 6.89
C SER A 284 8.87 -14.60 6.85
N LEU A 285 8.02 -14.78 7.86
CA LEU A 285 6.75 -14.08 7.99
C LEU A 285 6.91 -12.57 8.11
N TYR A 286 7.90 -12.12 8.88
CA TYR A 286 8.24 -10.72 9.01
C TYR A 286 8.63 -10.11 7.66
N ILE A 287 9.60 -10.69 6.95
CA ILE A 287 10.08 -10.18 5.66
C ILE A 287 9.00 -10.23 4.58
N PHE A 288 8.16 -11.27 4.62
CA PHE A 288 7.06 -11.46 3.69
C PHE A 288 5.96 -10.41 3.86
N ASN A 289 5.55 -10.12 5.10
CA ASN A 289 4.46 -9.18 5.38
C ASN A 289 4.92 -7.74 5.63
N TYR A 290 6.23 -7.47 5.68
CA TYR A 290 6.81 -6.16 5.99
C TYR A 290 6.18 -5.04 5.15
N ALA A 291 6.14 -5.21 3.84
CA ALA A 291 5.82 -4.11 2.94
C ALA A 291 4.34 -3.69 3.03
N GLY A 292 3.41 -4.65 3.12
CA GLY A 292 1.99 -4.37 3.31
C GLY A 292 1.70 -3.69 4.65
N LEU A 293 2.30 -4.17 5.75
CA LEU A 293 2.15 -3.56 7.08
C LEU A 293 2.66 -2.12 7.11
N ILE A 294 3.89 -1.89 6.65
CA ILE A 294 4.50 -0.56 6.69
C ILE A 294 3.74 0.41 5.79
N LYS A 295 3.29 -0.03 4.60
CA LYS A 295 2.47 0.78 3.70
C LYS A 295 1.19 1.26 4.38
N MET A 296 0.45 0.35 5.02
CA MET A 296 -0.79 0.65 5.74
C MET A 296 -0.56 1.64 6.89
N LEU A 297 0.50 1.44 7.69
CA LEU A 297 0.81 2.33 8.81
C LEU A 297 1.21 3.73 8.33
N CYS A 298 2.01 3.81 7.25
CA CYS A 298 2.43 5.08 6.67
C CYS A 298 1.25 5.85 6.03
N SER A 299 0.32 5.18 5.35
CA SER A 299 -0.85 5.83 4.74
C SER A 299 -1.84 6.38 5.78
N ILE A 300 -1.93 5.78 6.96
CA ILE A 300 -2.78 6.28 8.04
C ILE A 300 -2.20 7.54 8.71
N ILE A 301 -0.87 7.61 8.85
CA ILE A 301 -0.20 8.78 9.44
C ILE A 301 -0.20 9.95 8.45
N SER A 302 -0.24 9.67 7.16
CA SER A 302 -0.15 10.66 6.10
C SER A 302 -1.51 11.33 5.87
N ASN A 303 -1.47 12.62 5.53
CA ASN A 303 -2.65 13.41 5.20
C ASN A 303 -2.74 13.67 3.70
N ARG A 304 -3.97 13.81 3.21
CA ARG A 304 -4.26 14.27 1.85
C ARG A 304 -5.16 15.49 1.91
N GLN A 305 -4.71 16.60 1.34
CA GLN A 305 -5.50 17.83 1.28
C GLN A 305 -6.43 17.78 0.06
N VAL A 306 -7.74 17.86 0.31
CA VAL A 306 -8.77 17.96 -0.72
C VAL A 306 -9.67 19.15 -0.39
N SER A 307 -9.83 20.09 -1.32
CA SER A 307 -10.65 21.29 -1.10
C SER A 307 -10.32 22.06 0.20
N ASN A 308 -9.03 22.19 0.52
CA ASN A 308 -8.52 22.80 1.77
C ASN A 308 -8.91 22.12 3.08
N VAL A 309 -9.39 20.88 3.01
CA VAL A 309 -9.62 20.02 4.17
C VAL A 309 -8.65 18.85 4.12
N ASN A 310 -8.05 18.52 5.26
CA ASN A 310 -7.12 17.41 5.37
C ASN A 310 -7.87 16.14 5.74
N TYR A 311 -7.75 15.11 4.91
CA TYR A 311 -8.30 13.78 5.11
C TYR A 311 -7.17 12.78 5.38
N ILE A 312 -7.52 11.65 5.99
CA ILE A 312 -6.60 10.52 6.15
C ILE A 312 -6.35 9.94 4.75
N GLN A 313 -5.10 9.68 4.40
CA GLN A 313 -4.75 9.22 3.06
C GLN A 313 -5.29 7.80 2.75
N GLU A 314 -5.28 6.88 3.72
CA GLU A 314 -5.82 5.52 3.52
C GLU A 314 -7.35 5.49 3.33
N ASP A 315 -8.07 6.47 3.89
CA ASP A 315 -9.53 6.54 3.83
C ASP A 315 -9.97 8.00 3.84
N VAL A 316 -10.30 8.51 2.66
CA VAL A 316 -10.68 9.91 2.49
C VAL A 316 -12.11 10.23 2.96
N SER A 317 -12.79 9.30 3.62
CA SER A 317 -14.04 9.56 4.35
C SER A 317 -13.80 10.15 5.74
N LEU A 318 -12.61 9.95 6.31
CA LEU A 318 -12.25 10.39 7.66
C LEU A 318 -11.37 11.65 7.64
N LEU A 319 -11.69 12.59 8.53
CA LEU A 319 -10.91 13.82 8.70
C LEU A 319 -9.60 13.55 9.42
N TYR A 320 -8.53 14.15 8.91
CA TYR A 320 -7.22 14.13 9.55
C TYR A 320 -7.23 15.04 10.79
N GLY A 321 -6.62 14.57 11.87
CA GLY A 321 -6.51 15.34 13.13
C GLY A 321 -7.75 15.33 14.03
N ASN A 322 -8.77 14.51 13.73
CA ASN A 322 -9.87 14.28 14.67
C ASN A 322 -9.34 13.67 15.99
N GLN A 323 -10.00 13.92 17.12
CA GLN A 323 -9.54 13.46 18.44
C GLN A 323 -9.36 11.93 18.50
N THR A 324 -10.31 11.18 17.93
CA THR A 324 -10.21 9.71 17.85
C THR A 324 -9.00 9.29 17.03
N HIS A 325 -8.79 9.93 15.88
CA HIS A 325 -7.65 9.64 15.02
C HIS A 325 -6.32 9.94 15.70
N LEU A 326 -6.18 11.08 16.38
CA LEU A 326 -4.97 11.42 17.11
C LEU A 326 -4.63 10.39 18.21
N ILE A 327 -5.65 9.93 18.95
CA ILE A 327 -5.47 8.89 19.98
C ILE A 327 -4.95 7.60 19.35
N TRP A 328 -5.61 7.07 18.32
CA TRP A 328 -5.17 5.86 17.64
C TRP A 328 -3.79 6.03 16.98
N MET A 329 -3.53 7.19 16.38
CA MET A 329 -2.25 7.48 15.74
C MET A 329 -1.09 7.44 16.73
N PHE A 330 -1.18 8.14 17.86
CA PHE A 330 -0.08 8.24 18.83
C PHE A 330 0.09 7.00 19.71
N TYR A 331 -1.01 6.34 20.11
CA TYR A 331 -0.93 5.20 21.03
C TYR A 331 -0.82 3.84 20.31
N PHE A 332 -1.23 3.76 19.04
CA PHE A 332 -1.26 2.48 18.31
C PHE A 332 -0.41 2.52 17.04
N VAL A 333 -0.69 3.41 16.09
CA VAL A 333 -0.06 3.38 14.75
C VAL A 333 1.43 3.73 14.80
N ILE A 334 1.80 4.86 15.41
CA ILE A 334 3.19 5.33 15.49
C ILE A 334 4.09 4.34 16.26
N PRO A 335 3.71 3.84 17.46
CA PRO A 335 4.51 2.86 18.18
C PRO A 335 4.77 1.58 17.38
N ILE A 336 3.75 1.08 16.66
CA ILE A 336 3.88 -0.11 15.80
C ILE A 336 4.81 0.17 14.62
N LEU A 337 4.67 1.33 13.97
CA LEU A 337 5.56 1.72 12.88
C LEU A 337 7.02 1.82 13.34
N ILE A 338 7.27 2.42 14.51
CA ILE A 338 8.62 2.49 15.08
C ILE A 338 9.15 1.08 15.37
N LEU A 339 8.32 0.23 15.98
CA LEU A 339 8.70 -1.14 16.35
C LEU A 339 9.07 -1.99 15.12
N PHE A 340 8.18 -2.07 14.13
CA PHE A 340 8.35 -2.96 12.98
C PHE A 340 9.11 -2.32 11.82
N GLY A 341 8.99 -1.01 11.64
CA GLY A 341 9.62 -0.26 10.55
C GLY A 341 11.06 0.16 10.84
N CYS A 342 11.41 0.43 12.10
CA CYS A 342 12.75 0.93 12.48
C CYS A 342 13.48 -0.01 13.44
N LEU A 343 12.89 -0.35 14.61
CA LEU A 343 13.58 -1.12 15.65
C LEU A 343 13.89 -2.56 15.21
N ALA A 344 12.91 -3.28 14.65
CA ALA A 344 13.09 -4.63 14.15
C ALA A 344 14.22 -4.75 13.09
N PRO A 345 14.21 -4.00 11.97
CA PRO A 345 15.28 -4.12 10.96
C PRO A 345 16.64 -3.68 11.52
N PHE A 346 16.68 -2.59 12.30
CA PHE A 346 17.91 -2.15 12.95
C PHE A 346 18.47 -3.20 13.92
N SER A 347 17.62 -3.86 14.71
CA SER A 347 18.04 -4.93 15.61
C SER A 347 18.63 -6.12 14.86
N LEU A 348 18.01 -6.55 13.75
CA LEU A 348 18.51 -7.62 12.90
C LEU A 348 19.88 -7.26 12.31
N PHE A 349 20.02 -6.02 11.83
CA PHE A 349 21.28 -5.50 11.32
C PHE A 349 22.38 -5.47 12.40
N LEU A 350 22.07 -4.98 13.61
CA LEU A 350 23.03 -4.95 14.73
C LEU A 350 23.47 -6.35 15.15
N ILE A 351 22.56 -7.32 15.23
CA ILE A 351 22.87 -8.71 15.54
C ILE A 351 23.85 -9.27 14.50
N MET A 352 23.56 -9.07 13.22
CA MET A 352 24.42 -9.53 12.12
C MET A 352 25.78 -8.83 12.10
N TYR A 353 25.82 -7.53 12.33
CA TYR A 353 27.06 -6.75 12.38
C TYR A 353 27.95 -7.19 13.56
N SER A 354 27.37 -7.37 14.75
CA SER A 354 28.08 -7.83 15.95
C SER A 354 28.65 -9.24 15.76
N LYS A 355 27.89 -10.12 15.09
CA LYS A 355 28.27 -11.53 14.87
C LYS A 355 28.96 -11.80 13.54
N ARG A 356 29.38 -10.79 12.77
CA ARG A 356 29.94 -10.93 11.42
C ARG A 356 31.11 -11.93 11.31
N LYS A 357 31.96 -12.02 12.33
CA LYS A 357 33.11 -12.95 12.35
C LYS A 357 32.72 -14.41 12.63
N TYR A 358 31.50 -14.62 13.11
CA TYR A 358 30.98 -15.90 13.57
C TYR A 358 29.79 -16.39 12.73
N LEU A 359 29.54 -15.77 11.57
CA LEU A 359 28.43 -16.16 10.69
C LEU A 359 28.55 -17.61 10.21
N ASP A 360 29.76 -18.16 10.16
CA ASP A 360 30.02 -19.57 9.82
C ASP A 360 29.69 -20.56 10.95
N GLN A 361 29.32 -20.10 12.15
CA GLN A 361 28.99 -20.98 13.26
C GLN A 361 27.66 -21.67 13.02
N ILE A 362 27.63 -23.00 13.20
CA ILE A 362 26.45 -23.86 13.00
C ILE A 362 25.23 -23.26 13.72
N LYS A 363 25.37 -22.91 15.00
CA LYS A 363 24.24 -22.35 15.78
C LYS A 363 23.64 -21.09 15.12
N LEU A 364 24.48 -20.14 14.69
CA LEU A 364 23.99 -18.88 14.09
C LEU A 364 23.34 -19.12 12.73
N ILE A 365 23.93 -19.99 11.90
CA ILE A 365 23.34 -20.38 10.61
C ILE A 365 21.96 -20.95 10.84
N PHE A 366 21.80 -21.91 11.75
CA PHE A 366 20.50 -22.51 11.98
C PHE A 366 19.42 -21.48 12.35
N PHE A 367 19.70 -20.50 13.23
CA PHE A 367 18.70 -19.50 13.65
C PHE A 367 18.44 -18.36 12.63
N PHE A 368 19.45 -17.96 11.85
CA PHE A 368 19.39 -16.78 10.99
C PHE A 368 19.64 -17.07 9.50
N CYS A 369 19.60 -18.35 9.10
CA CYS A 369 19.83 -18.82 7.72
C CYS A 369 19.01 -18.02 6.72
N TYR A 370 17.74 -17.74 7.05
CA TYR A 370 16.85 -16.99 6.17
C TYR A 370 17.41 -15.62 5.74
N LEU A 371 18.21 -14.96 6.58
CA LEU A 371 18.68 -13.59 6.32
C LEU A 371 19.91 -13.54 5.41
N PHE A 372 20.88 -14.44 5.58
CA PHE A 372 22.20 -14.25 4.99
C PHE A 372 22.76 -15.41 4.17
N ASN A 373 22.14 -16.60 4.22
CA ASN A 373 22.70 -17.81 3.61
C ASN A 373 22.95 -17.71 2.10
N GLU A 374 22.26 -16.80 1.42
CA GLU A 374 22.27 -16.63 -0.04
C GLU A 374 23.37 -15.67 -0.51
N TYR A 375 23.94 -14.90 0.43
CA TYR A 375 24.81 -13.78 0.15
C TYR A 375 26.28 -14.12 0.42
N ASN A 376 27.15 -13.39 -0.26
CA ASN A 376 28.59 -13.44 -0.04
C ASN A 376 28.96 -12.95 1.36
N ASP A 377 30.09 -13.41 1.88
CA ASP A 377 30.62 -13.05 3.20
C ASP A 377 30.86 -11.53 3.34
N SER A 378 31.15 -10.84 2.23
CA SER A 378 31.28 -9.38 2.16
C SER A 378 29.95 -8.62 2.13
N SER A 379 28.86 -9.32 1.77
CA SER A 379 27.55 -8.73 1.44
C SER A 379 26.43 -9.32 2.30
N TYR A 380 26.76 -9.81 3.49
CA TYR A 380 25.81 -10.47 4.41
C TYR A 380 24.60 -9.58 4.77
N PHE A 381 24.76 -8.26 4.74
CA PHE A 381 23.73 -7.27 5.06
C PHE A 381 22.78 -6.96 3.90
N TRP A 382 22.88 -7.63 2.75
CA TRP A 382 22.09 -7.31 1.56
C TRP A 382 20.58 -7.41 1.77
N GLN A 383 20.12 -8.29 2.67
CA GLN A 383 18.70 -8.35 3.04
C GLN A 383 18.20 -7.04 3.66
N GLN A 384 19.05 -6.36 4.44
CA GLN A 384 18.72 -5.07 5.02
C GLN A 384 18.58 -3.99 3.94
N ILE A 385 19.49 -3.97 2.96
CA ILE A 385 19.41 -3.04 1.82
C ILE A 385 18.08 -3.19 1.07
N LYS A 386 17.61 -4.43 0.86
CA LYS A 386 16.30 -4.67 0.24
C LYS A 386 15.14 -4.15 1.08
N LEU A 387 15.19 -4.30 2.41
CA LEU A 387 14.17 -3.75 3.31
C LEU A 387 14.16 -2.21 3.27
N ASP A 388 15.34 -1.59 3.29
CA ASP A 388 15.49 -0.13 3.22
C ASP A 388 14.98 0.39 1.86
N GLN A 389 15.26 -0.31 0.77
CA GLN A 389 14.71 0.03 -0.55
C GLN A 389 13.18 -0.03 -0.56
N LYS A 390 12.59 -1.08 0.02
CA LYS A 390 11.12 -1.20 0.15
C LYS A 390 10.54 -0.03 0.96
N LEU A 391 11.18 0.32 2.08
CA LEU A 391 10.77 1.45 2.91
C LEU A 391 10.78 2.76 2.11
N ILE A 392 11.87 3.03 1.38
CA ILE A 392 11.99 4.23 0.52
C ILE A 392 10.87 4.25 -0.53
N MET A 393 10.60 3.11 -1.19
CA MET A 393 9.51 3.02 -2.16
C MET A 393 8.13 3.23 -1.53
N ILE A 394 7.89 2.72 -0.31
CA ILE A 394 6.63 2.98 0.39
C ILE A 394 6.46 4.47 0.69
N LEU A 395 7.51 5.13 1.21
CA LEU A 395 7.48 6.56 1.52
C LEU A 395 7.24 7.43 0.28
N ILE A 396 7.88 7.10 -0.85
CA ILE A 396 7.63 7.77 -2.13
C ILE A 396 6.16 7.54 -2.56
N SER A 397 5.65 6.31 -2.40
CA SER A 397 4.27 6.00 -2.78
C SER A 397 3.23 6.77 -1.98
N THR A 398 3.46 6.98 -0.69
CA THR A 398 2.54 7.70 0.19
C THR A 398 2.67 9.20 -0.03
N TYR A 399 3.89 9.75 -0.09
CA TYR A 399 4.10 11.18 -0.22
C TYR A 399 3.66 11.76 -1.58
N PHE A 400 3.91 11.04 -2.68
CA PHE A 400 3.58 11.50 -4.04
C PHE A 400 2.31 10.85 -4.60
N GLU A 401 1.29 10.57 -3.77
CA GLU A 401 0.07 9.90 -4.23
C GLU A 401 -0.64 10.67 -5.36
N THR A 402 -0.75 11.99 -5.24
CA THR A 402 -1.46 12.84 -6.22
C THR A 402 -0.61 13.16 -7.46
N GLU A 403 0.71 13.27 -7.29
CA GLU A 403 1.64 13.66 -8.35
C GLU A 403 2.29 12.43 -9.01
N ILE A 404 1.50 11.73 -9.84
CA ILE A 404 1.89 10.43 -10.44
C ILE A 404 3.18 10.54 -11.27
N SER A 405 3.38 11.63 -12.02
CA SER A 405 4.60 11.83 -12.81
C SER A 405 5.85 11.96 -11.94
N MET A 406 5.76 12.73 -10.85
CA MET A 406 6.86 12.86 -9.88
C MET A 406 7.12 11.52 -9.20
N LYS A 407 6.07 10.84 -8.74
CA LYS A 407 6.14 9.52 -8.11
C LYS A 407 6.90 8.51 -8.98
N ALA A 408 6.55 8.40 -10.27
CA ALA A 408 7.20 7.48 -11.18
C ALA A 408 8.68 7.81 -11.42
N SER A 409 9.02 9.10 -11.55
CA SER A 409 10.42 9.52 -11.73
C SER A 409 11.29 9.15 -10.53
N VAL A 410 10.80 9.37 -9.31
CA VAL A 410 11.54 9.06 -8.07
C VAL A 410 11.64 7.55 -7.85
N PHE A 411 10.61 6.77 -8.20
CA PHE A 411 10.72 5.30 -8.25
C PHE A 411 11.80 4.81 -9.21
N GLY A 412 11.84 5.37 -10.43
CA GLY A 412 12.88 5.04 -11.41
C GLY A 412 14.28 5.31 -10.88
N ILE A 413 14.51 6.47 -10.26
CA ILE A 413 15.80 6.83 -9.64
C ILE A 413 16.15 5.86 -8.50
N SER A 414 15.21 5.54 -7.62
CA SER A 414 15.42 4.59 -6.53
C SER A 414 15.84 3.20 -7.03
N LEU A 415 15.19 2.70 -8.09
CA LEU A 415 15.53 1.41 -8.70
C LEU A 415 16.89 1.44 -9.40
N LEU A 416 17.23 2.51 -10.11
CA LEU A 416 18.55 2.67 -10.73
C LEU A 416 19.66 2.69 -9.66
N CYS A 417 19.45 3.40 -8.56
CA CYS A 417 20.39 3.38 -7.42
C CYS A 417 20.59 1.96 -6.87
N TYR A 418 19.51 1.20 -6.67
CA TYR A 418 19.61 -0.20 -6.25
C TYR A 418 20.39 -1.05 -7.25
N GLN A 419 20.10 -0.93 -8.56
CA GLN A 419 20.81 -1.67 -9.60
C GLN A 419 22.31 -1.36 -9.63
N LEU A 420 22.70 -0.09 -9.48
CA LEU A 420 24.11 0.30 -9.40
C LEU A 420 24.82 -0.35 -8.19
N LEU A 421 24.14 -0.41 -7.05
CA LEU A 421 24.65 -1.12 -5.87
C LEU A 421 24.80 -2.62 -6.16
N THR A 422 23.83 -3.25 -6.81
CA THR A 422 23.86 -4.68 -7.17
C THR A 422 25.02 -5.00 -8.12
N VAL A 423 25.26 -4.15 -9.14
CA VAL A 423 26.40 -4.29 -10.07
C VAL A 423 27.73 -4.24 -9.32
N LYS A 424 27.89 -3.29 -8.40
CA LYS A 424 29.13 -3.08 -7.66
C LYS A 424 29.42 -4.18 -6.66
N GLN A 425 28.41 -4.64 -5.92
CA GLN A 425 28.61 -5.57 -4.80
C GLN A 425 28.44 -7.04 -5.18
N LYS A 426 27.68 -7.38 -6.25
CA LYS A 426 27.36 -8.76 -6.65
C LYS A 426 27.00 -9.63 -5.43
N PRO A 427 25.88 -9.33 -4.76
CA PRO A 427 25.61 -9.78 -3.40
C PRO A 427 25.44 -11.29 -3.26
N TYR A 428 24.91 -12.00 -4.26
CA TYR A 428 24.62 -13.43 -4.16
C TYR A 428 25.87 -14.29 -4.39
N LEU A 429 25.89 -15.46 -3.76
CA LEU A 429 26.93 -16.49 -3.95
C LEU A 429 26.94 -17.00 -5.41
N ALA A 430 25.77 -17.27 -5.96
CA ALA A 430 25.63 -17.76 -7.33
C ALA A 430 25.60 -16.62 -8.34
N SER A 431 26.59 -16.58 -9.26
CA SER A 431 26.65 -15.54 -10.30
C SER A 431 25.42 -15.50 -11.21
N ARG A 432 24.75 -16.65 -11.45
CA ARG A 432 23.51 -16.69 -12.21
C ARG A 432 22.40 -15.89 -11.54
N VAL A 433 22.29 -15.97 -10.21
CA VAL A 433 21.30 -15.23 -9.42
C VAL A 433 21.59 -13.73 -9.42
N ASN A 434 22.86 -13.32 -9.35
CA ASN A 434 23.24 -11.90 -9.52
C ASN A 434 22.79 -11.34 -10.87
N ASN A 435 23.00 -12.10 -11.95
CA ASN A 435 22.57 -11.69 -13.29
C ASN A 435 21.04 -11.63 -13.41
N LEU A 436 20.34 -12.62 -12.83
CA LEU A 436 18.89 -12.62 -12.79
C LEU A 436 18.35 -11.41 -12.03
N ASP A 437 18.90 -11.07 -10.85
CA ASP A 437 18.45 -9.91 -10.06
C ASP A 437 18.63 -8.60 -10.84
N LEU A 438 19.75 -8.47 -11.55
CA LEU A 438 20.03 -7.31 -12.39
C LEU A 438 19.07 -7.22 -13.58
N GLN A 439 18.85 -8.33 -14.31
CA GLN A 439 17.93 -8.38 -15.44
C GLN A 439 16.49 -8.09 -15.01
N THR A 440 16.03 -8.68 -13.91
CA THR A 440 14.71 -8.39 -13.36
C THR A 440 14.61 -6.93 -12.97
N GLY A 441 15.61 -6.39 -12.27
CA GLY A 441 15.64 -4.98 -11.90
C GLY A 441 15.48 -4.05 -13.11
N GLN A 442 16.19 -4.33 -14.21
CA GLN A 442 16.11 -3.55 -15.45
C GLN A 442 14.73 -3.62 -16.09
N ILE A 443 14.13 -4.81 -16.15
CA ILE A 443 12.75 -4.99 -16.64
C ILE A 443 11.80 -4.13 -15.82
N TRP A 444 11.92 -4.11 -14.49
CA TRP A 444 11.04 -3.31 -13.63
C TRP A 444 11.24 -1.80 -13.75
N ALA A 445 12.48 -1.35 -13.96
CA ALA A 445 12.72 0.06 -14.24
C ALA A 445 12.03 0.49 -15.56
N LEU A 446 12.08 -0.37 -16.58
CA LEU A 446 11.39 -0.15 -17.85
C LEU A 446 9.87 -0.17 -17.70
N THR A 447 9.29 -1.12 -16.96
CA THR A 447 7.84 -1.18 -16.77
C THR A 447 7.30 0.02 -16.01
N ILE A 448 7.99 0.55 -15.01
CA ILE A 448 7.57 1.78 -14.31
C ILE A 448 7.61 3.00 -15.24
N LEU A 449 8.61 3.10 -16.10
CA LEU A 449 8.68 4.16 -17.11
C LEU A 449 7.53 4.04 -18.12
N LEU A 450 7.27 2.83 -18.63
CA LEU A 450 6.15 2.57 -19.53
C LEU A 450 4.80 2.89 -18.87
N ALA A 451 4.63 2.52 -17.61
CA ALA A 451 3.43 2.82 -16.83
C ALA A 451 3.21 4.33 -16.64
N ALA A 452 4.29 5.11 -16.45
CA ALA A 452 4.20 6.57 -16.38
C ALA A 452 3.81 7.20 -17.73
N VAL A 453 4.38 6.70 -18.84
CA VAL A 453 4.03 7.16 -20.18
C VAL A 453 2.59 6.80 -20.53
N HIS A 454 2.14 5.60 -20.14
CA HIS A 454 0.75 5.16 -20.29
C HIS A 454 -0.22 6.13 -19.60
N TYR A 455 0.06 6.47 -18.34
CA TYR A 455 -0.75 7.43 -17.58
C TYR A 455 -0.89 8.79 -18.30
N ILE A 456 0.23 9.33 -18.82
CA ILE A 456 0.21 10.60 -19.57
C ILE A 456 -0.57 10.47 -20.88
N SER A 457 -0.47 9.32 -21.56
CA SER A 457 -1.21 9.04 -22.80
C SER A 457 -2.72 8.97 -22.57
N GLU A 458 -3.16 8.35 -21.47
CA GLU A 458 -4.57 8.30 -21.06
C GLU A 458 -5.12 9.70 -20.81
N GLN A 459 -4.38 10.55 -20.08
CA GLN A 459 -4.78 11.94 -19.84
C GLN A 459 -4.96 12.74 -21.15
N ASN A 460 -4.09 12.48 -22.14
CA ASN A 460 -4.14 13.13 -23.45
C ASN A 460 -5.18 12.52 -24.41
N LYS A 461 -5.96 11.52 -23.98
CA LYS A 461 -6.98 10.81 -24.78
C LYS A 461 -6.42 10.12 -26.05
N ASN A 462 -5.15 9.73 -26.05
CA ASN A 462 -4.52 9.01 -27.16
C ASN A 462 -4.73 7.49 -27.03
N GLY A 463 -5.94 7.01 -27.36
CA GLY A 463 -6.35 5.62 -27.13
C GLY A 463 -5.45 4.55 -27.77
N VAL A 464 -4.97 4.76 -29.00
CA VAL A 464 -4.13 3.77 -29.72
C VAL A 464 -2.78 3.57 -29.03
N VAL A 465 -2.13 4.66 -28.63
CA VAL A 465 -0.84 4.62 -27.93
C VAL A 465 -1.01 3.98 -26.55
N SER A 466 -2.12 4.26 -25.87
CA SER A 466 -2.47 3.64 -24.58
C SER A 466 -2.52 2.11 -24.71
N ILE A 467 -3.24 1.58 -25.69
CA ILE A 467 -3.39 0.13 -25.87
C ILE A 467 -2.04 -0.55 -26.14
N ILE A 468 -1.20 0.04 -27.01
CA ILE A 468 0.14 -0.51 -27.32
C ILE A 468 1.02 -0.54 -26.07
N LEU A 469 1.04 0.55 -25.30
CA LEU A 469 1.79 0.62 -24.05
C LEU A 469 1.28 -0.39 -23.03
N GLN A 470 -0.04 -0.57 -22.94
CA GLN A 470 -0.65 -1.53 -22.03
C GLN A 470 -0.27 -2.97 -22.36
N THR A 471 -0.09 -3.31 -23.65
CA THR A 471 0.39 -4.65 -24.06
C THR A 471 1.89 -4.87 -23.82
N ALA A 472 2.67 -3.79 -23.69
CA ALA A 472 4.10 -3.85 -23.46
C ALA A 472 4.47 -3.92 -21.97
N ILE A 473 3.58 -3.44 -21.10
CA ILE A 473 3.65 -3.58 -19.63
C ILE A 473 3.25 -5.00 -19.25
#